data_AF-A0A354Z0C2-F1
#
_entry.id   AF-A0A354Z0C2-F1
#
_cell.length_a   1.000
_cell.length_b   1.000
_cell.length_c   1.000
_cell.angle_alpha   90.00
_cell.angle_beta   90.00
_cell.angle_gamma   90.00
#
_symmetry.space_group_name_H-M   'P 1'
#
loop_
_entity.id
_entity.type
_entity.pdbx_description
1 polymer ?
#
loop_
_entity_poly.entity_id
_entity_poly.type
_entity_poly.pdbx_seq_one_letter_code
_entity_poly.pdbx_strand_id
1 'polypeptide(L)' 'SLAGAYWRGSEKNPMLQRVYATSFPKKSMLDDYLQKLEEAKKRDHRRLGRELGLFVVLDEGPGFPFFLPKGMVLRN' A
#
# COMPACT_ATOMS: atom_id res chain seq x y z
N SER A 1 -2.54 -7.37 -9.72
CA SER A 1 -1.52 -6.39 -9.26
C SER A 1 -0.22 -6.69 -9.98
N LEU A 2 0.43 -5.69 -10.56
CA LEU A 2 1.73 -5.82 -11.23
C LEU A 2 2.77 -5.12 -10.35
N ALA A 3 3.90 -5.77 -10.09
CA ALA A 3 4.99 -5.17 -9.32
C ALA A 3 6.34 -5.36 -10.01
N GLY A 4 7.25 -4.42 -9.81
CA GLY A 4 8.67 -4.63 -10.11
C GLY A 4 9.32 -5.51 -9.04
N ALA A 5 10.20 -6.41 -9.44
CA ALA A 5 11.04 -7.16 -8.53
C ALA A 5 12.43 -7.35 -9.12
N TYR A 6 13.46 -7.27 -8.29
CA TYR A 6 14.83 -7.54 -8.72
C TYR A 6 15.20 -9.01 -8.54
N TRP A 7 16.01 -9.54 -9.46
CA TRP A 7 16.54 -10.89 -9.33
C TRP A 7 17.36 -11.03 -8.04
N ARG A 8 16.99 -12.02 -7.21
CA ARG A 8 17.55 -12.23 -5.85
C ARG A 8 17.52 -10.98 -4.96
N GLY A 9 16.63 -10.03 -5.23
CA GLY A 9 16.52 -8.78 -4.45
C GLY A 9 17.69 -7.81 -4.64
N SER A 10 18.60 -8.04 -5.60
CA SER A 10 19.73 -7.15 -5.87
C SER A 10 19.34 -6.11 -6.93
N GLU A 11 19.30 -4.83 -6.53
CA GLU A 11 19.01 -3.68 -7.41
C GLU A 11 20.01 -3.53 -8.57
N LYS A 12 21.18 -4.18 -8.50
CA LYS A 12 22.19 -4.22 -9.58
C LYS A 12 21.74 -5.07 -10.77
N ASN A 13 20.73 -5.92 -10.58
CA ASN A 13 20.20 -6.79 -11.62
C ASN A 13 19.06 -6.10 -12.39
N PRO A 14 18.72 -6.58 -13.59
CA PRO A 14 17.56 -6.06 -14.33
C PRO A 14 16.25 -6.15 -13.52
N MET A 15 15.40 -5.13 -13.67
CA MET A 15 14.06 -5.12 -13.07
C MET A 15 13.16 -6.13 -13.79
N LEU A 16 12.65 -7.12 -13.06
CA LEU A 16 11.69 -8.10 -13.55
C LEU A 16 10.26 -7.66 -13.23
N GLN A 17 9.31 -8.16 -14.02
CA GLN A 17 7.88 -7.96 -13.78
C GLN A 17 7.31 -9.16 -13.01
N ARG A 18 6.78 -8.91 -11.81
CA ARG A 18 6.09 -9.91 -10.98
C ARG A 18 4.58 -9.77 -11.15
N VAL A 19 3.96 -10.83 -11.65
CA VAL A 19 2.50 -10.94 -11.78
C VAL A 19 1.95 -11.67 -10.56
N TYR A 20 1.06 -11.01 -9.82
CA TYR A 20 0.36 -11.62 -8.68
C TYR A 20 -1.00 -12.16 -9.13
N ALA A 21 -1.25 -13.43 -8.82
CA ALA A 21 -2.53 -14.12 -9.03
C ALA A 21 -2.93 -14.88 -7.76
N THR A 22 -4.24 -15.09 -7.59
CA THR A 22 -4.81 -15.91 -6.51
C THR A 22 -5.85 -16.85 -7.11
N SER A 23 -6.04 -18.02 -6.52
CA SER A 23 -7.00 -19.03 -6.98
C SER A 23 -7.74 -19.64 -5.81
N PHE A 24 -9.03 -19.92 -6.00
CA PHE A 24 -9.90 -20.51 -4.99
C PHE A 24 -10.69 -21.69 -5.57
N PRO A 25 -11.01 -22.72 -4.77
CA PRO A 25 -11.77 -23.88 -5.25
C PRO A 25 -13.23 -23.56 -5.66
N LYS A 26 -13.80 -22.47 -5.14
CA LYS A 26 -15.18 -22.04 -5.41
C LYS A 26 -15.24 -20.54 -5.69
N LYS A 27 -16.15 -20.14 -6.57
CA LYS A 27 -16.36 -18.72 -6.93
C LYS A 27 -16.71 -17.85 -5.71
N SER A 28 -17.58 -18.32 -4.82
CA SER A 28 -17.97 -17.57 -3.62
C SER A 28 -16.79 -17.18 -2.73
N MET A 29 -15.77 -18.04 -2.63
CA MET A 29 -14.57 -17.76 -1.83
C MET A 29 -13.69 -16.67 -2.45
N LEU A 30 -13.63 -16.62 -3.79
CA LEU A 30 -12.96 -15.54 -4.50
C LEU A 30 -13.68 -14.22 -4.26
N ASP A 31 -15.01 -14.21 -4.37
CA ASP A 31 -15.82 -13.01 -4.15
C ASP A 31 -15.65 -12.48 -2.71
N ASP A 32 -15.70 -13.36 -1.70
CA ASP A 32 -15.44 -13.02 -0.30
C ASP A 32 -14.02 -12.43 -0.10
N TYR A 33 -13.02 -13.02 -0.76
CA TYR A 33 -11.64 -12.54 -0.70
C TYR A 33 -11.50 -11.14 -1.32
N LEU A 34 -12.11 -10.91 -2.48
CA LEU A 34 -12.11 -9.60 -3.14
C LEU A 34 -12.81 -8.54 -2.28
N GLN A 35 -13.93 -8.89 -1.64
CA GLN A 35 -14.60 -7.98 -0.71
C GLN A 35 -13.69 -7.59 0.47
N LYS A 36 -12.99 -8.57 1.06
CA LYS A 36 -12.02 -8.30 2.14
C LYS A 36 -10.87 -7.40 1.69
N LEU A 37 -10.37 -7.58 0.47
CA LEU A 37 -9.33 -6.72 -0.09
C LEU A 37 -9.82 -5.28 -0.27
N GLU A 38 -11.05 -5.08 -0.74
CA GLU A 38 -11.63 -3.73 -0.88
C GLU A 38 -11.82 -3.05 0.48
N GLU A 39 -12.31 -3.78 1.49
CA GLU A 39 -12.42 -3.25 2.84
C GLU A 39 -11.05 -2.90 3.45
N ALA A 40 -10.02 -3.71 3.18
CA ALA A 40 -8.65 -3.41 3.60
C ALA A 40 -8.11 -2.13 2.93
N LYS A 41 -8.35 -1.93 1.61
CA LYS A 41 -7.93 -0.73 0.89
C LYS A 41 -8.57 0.55 1.42
N LYS A 42 -9.83 0.49 1.85
CA LYS A 42 -10.52 1.63 2.49
C LYS A 42 -9.87 2.06 3.81
N ARG A 43 -9.17 1.14 4.49
CA ARG A 43 -8.54 1.35 5.79
C ARG A 43 -7.03 1.57 5.72
N ASP A 44 -6.49 1.77 4.51
CA ASP A 44 -5.07 2.03 4.32
C ASP A 44 -4.68 3.39 4.94
N HIS A 45 -3.73 3.37 5.89
CA HIS A 45 -3.26 4.56 6.59
C HIS A 45 -2.67 5.63 5.66
N ARG A 46 -2.15 5.26 4.48
CA ARG A 46 -1.62 6.22 3.50
C ARG A 46 -2.75 6.99 2.82
N ARG A 47 -3.87 6.30 2.57
CA ARG A 47 -5.08 6.91 2.02
C ARG A 47 -5.76 7.78 3.08
N LEU A 48 -6.05 7.21 4.24
CA LEU A 48 -6.71 7.94 5.34
C LEU A 48 -5.85 9.09 5.87
N GLY A 49 -4.54 8.91 5.97
CA GLY A 49 -3.61 9.95 6.39
C GLY A 49 -3.65 11.18 5.49
N ARG A 50 -3.82 10.97 4.18
CA ARG A 50 -4.02 12.05 3.20
C ARG A 50 -5.43 12.65 3.27
N GLU A 51 -6.47 11.82 3.28
CA GLU A 51 -7.88 12.27 3.30
C GLU A 51 -8.21 13.07 4.58
N LEU A 52 -7.66 12.68 5.72
CA LEU A 52 -7.91 13.31 7.01
C LEU A 52 -6.91 14.44 7.33
N GLY A 53 -5.90 14.65 6.48
CA GLY A 53 -4.86 15.65 6.67
C GLY A 53 -4.02 15.40 7.94
N LEU A 54 -3.57 14.16 8.14
CA LEU A 54 -2.77 13.75 9.30
C LEU A 54 -1.27 13.85 9.00
N PHE A 55 -0.84 13.33 7.86
CA PHE A 55 0.54 13.41 7.43
C PHE A 55 0.64 13.42 5.91
N VAL A 56 1.77 13.94 5.40
CA VAL A 56 2.12 13.91 3.99
C VAL A 56 3.57 13.44 3.84
N VAL A 57 3.85 12.69 2.78
CA VAL A 57 5.21 12.37 2.36
C VAL A 57 5.46 13.17 1.09
N LEU A 58 6.54 13.94 1.09
CA LEU A 58 6.93 14.80 -0.02
C LEU A 58 8.17 14.22 -0.70
N ASP A 59 8.36 14.52 -1.98
CA ASP A 59 9.46 14.00 -2.78
C ASP A 59 10.82 14.55 -2.33
N GLU A 60 10.82 15.72 -1.66
CA GLU A 60 12.00 16.32 -1.03
C GLU A 60 12.50 15.53 0.19
N GLY A 61 11.69 14.60 0.71
CA GLY A 61 11.99 13.76 1.88
C GLY A 61 11.40 12.36 1.75
N PRO A 62 11.87 11.53 0.81
CA PRO A 62 11.30 10.22 0.56
C PRO A 62 11.47 9.33 1.79
N GLY A 63 10.35 8.85 2.32
CA GLY A 63 10.31 8.04 3.54
C GLY A 63 10.22 8.83 4.85
N PHE A 64 10.21 10.17 4.80
CA PHE A 64 9.98 11.01 5.97
C PHE A 64 8.52 11.54 6.00
N PRO A 65 7.69 11.16 6.98
CA PRO A 65 6.33 11.68 7.10
C PRO A 65 6.33 13.05 7.79
N PHE A 66 5.82 14.07 7.09
CA PHE A 66 5.52 15.39 7.66
C PHE A 66 4.15 15.35 8.33
N PHE A 67 4.11 15.43 9.66
CA PHE A 67 2.86 15.46 10.41
C PHE A 67 2.22 16.85 10.33
N LEU A 68 0.97 16.88 9.89
CA LEU A 68 0.14 18.09 9.86
C LEU A 68 -0.43 18.36 11.26
N PRO A 69 -0.98 19.56 11.55
CA PRO A 69 -1.46 19.92 12.89
C PRO A 69 -2.39 18.87 13.52
N LYS A 70 -3.30 18.28 12.74
CA LYS A 70 -4.20 17.21 13.21
C LYS A 70 -3.47 15.90 13.52
N GLY A 71 -2.46 15.54 12.74
CA GLY A 71 -1.63 14.37 13.00
C GLY A 71 -0.70 14.54 14.19
N MET A 72 -0.21 15.75 14.44
CA MET A 72 0.59 16.07 15.63
C MET A 72 -0.23 15.93 16.92
N VAL A 73 -1.51 16.35 16.91
CA VAL A 73 -2.42 16.14 18.06
C VAL A 73 -2.59 14.65 18.39
N LEU A 74 -2.68 13.78 17.38
CA LEU A 74 -2.81 12.33 17.59
C LEU A 74 -1.51 11.65 18.06
N ARG A 75 -0.36 12.30 17.88
CA ARG A 75 0.95 11.75 18.24
C ARG A 75 1.37 12.09 19.67
N ASN A 76 0.87 13.22 20.21
CA ASN A 76 1.13 13.68 21.58
C ASN A 76 0.34 12.88 22.60
#